data_AF-A0A1H9JLY2-F1
#
_entry.id   AF-A0A1H9JLY2-F1
#
_cell.length_a   1.000
_cell.length_b   1.000
_cell.length_c   1.000
_cell.angle_alpha   90.00
_cell.angle_beta   90.00
_cell.angle_gamma   90.00
#
_symmetry.space_group_name_H-M   'P 1'
#
loop_
_entity.id
_entity.type
_entity.pdbx_description
1 polymer ?
#
loop_
_entity_poly.entity_id
_entity_poly.type
_entity_poly.pdbx_seq_one_letter_code
_entity_poly.pdbx_strand_id
1 'polypeptide(L)' 'MEQIENEIVAWVLSDPSGAEIGEYPDREAAMAAGGDHPGWDVGVRLADHAVTFCG' A
#
# COMPACT_ATOMS: atom_id res chain seq x y z
N MET A 1 11.09 18.64 -17.90
CA MET A 1 10.70 18.07 -16.59
C MET A 1 9.37 17.38 -16.81
N GLU A 2 9.43 16.11 -17.21
CA GLU A 2 8.24 15.25 -17.26
C GLU A 2 7.86 14.94 -15.81
N GLN A 3 6.68 15.38 -15.40
CA GLN A 3 6.08 14.91 -14.16
C GLN A 3 5.63 13.48 -14.45
N ILE A 4 6.33 12.51 -13.87
CA ILE A 4 5.89 11.11 -13.93
C ILE A 4 4.57 11.10 -13.16
N GLU A 5 3.46 10.96 -13.88
CA GLU A 5 2.18 10.56 -13.31
C GLU A 5 2.42 9.16 -12.73
N ASN A 6 2.85 9.11 -11.47
CA ASN A 6 3.07 7.85 -10.77
C ASN A 6 1.70 7.19 -10.57
N GLU A 7 1.27 6.43 -11.58
CA GLU A 7 0.05 5.66 -11.56
C GLU A 7 0.11 4.69 -10.37
N ILE A 8 -0.91 4.76 -9.53
CA ILE A 8 -1.11 3.82 -8.44
C ILE A 8 -1.45 2.48 -9.07
N VAL A 9 -0.56 1.50 -8.91
CA VAL A 9 -0.75 0.16 -9.50
C VAL A 9 -1.41 -0.81 -8.52
N ALA A 10 -1.24 -0.61 -7.22
CA ALA A 10 -1.88 -1.45 -6.20
C ALA A 10 -1.89 -0.82 -4.80
N TRP A 11 -2.74 -1.34 -3.92
CA TRP A 11 -2.72 -1.08 -2.48
C TRP A 11 -2.03 -2.23 -1.77
N VAL A 12 -1.18 -1.94 -0.80
CA VAL A 12 -0.36 -2.94 -0.12
C VAL A 12 -0.53 -2.84 1.38
N LEU A 13 -0.51 -3.99 2.03
CA LEU A 13 -0.63 -4.09 3.48
C LEU A 13 0.69 -4.59 4.03
N SER A 14 1.27 -3.84 4.95
CA SER A 14 2.55 -4.18 5.58
C SER A 14 2.36 -4.41 7.07
N ASP A 15 3.13 -5.35 7.61
CA ASP A 15 3.19 -5.57 9.05
C ASP A 15 4.07 -4.52 9.75
N PRO A 16 4.11 -4.47 11.10
CA PRO A 16 4.95 -3.52 11.83
C PRO A 16 6.45 -3.70 11.60
N SER A 17 6.88 -4.80 10.99
CA SER A 17 8.28 -5.02 10.61
C SER A 17 8.64 -4.40 9.26
N GLY A 18 7.63 -3.90 8.53
CA GLY A 18 7.76 -3.37 7.17
C GLY A 18 7.70 -4.47 6.10
N ALA A 19 7.30 -5.68 6.45
CA ALA A 19 7.13 -6.76 5.49
C ALA A 19 5.76 -6.67 4.82
N GLU A 20 5.74 -6.78 3.49
CA GLU A 20 4.52 -6.78 2.70
C GLU A 20 3.79 -8.12 2.87
N ILE A 21 2.56 -8.07 3.34
CA ILE A 21 1.75 -9.26 3.63
C ILE A 21 0.74 -9.54 2.51
N GLY A 22 0.29 -8.50 1.81
CA GLY A 22 -0.70 -8.65 0.76
C GLY A 22 -0.77 -7.45 -0.18
N GLU A 23 -1.24 -7.73 -1.39
CA GLU A 23 -1.56 -6.75 -2.42
C GLU A 23 -3.07 -6.80 -2.71
N TYR A 24 -3.67 -5.63 -2.86
CA TYR A 24 -5.10 -5.42 -2.97
C TYR A 24 -5.42 -4.49 -4.15
N PRO A 25 -6.52 -4.75 -4.88
CA PRO A 25 -6.92 -3.95 -6.03
C PRO A 25 -7.40 -2.54 -5.64
N ASP A 26 -7.83 -2.35 -4.40
CA ASP A 26 -8.38 -1.10 -3.90
C ASP A 26 -8.07 -0.89 -2.41
N ARG A 27 -8.19 0.37 -1.97
CA ARG A 27 -7.90 0.79 -0.60
C ARG A 27 -8.83 0.15 0.42
N GLU A 28 -10.10 -0.06 0.06
CA GLU A 28 -11.11 -0.54 1.00
C GLU A 28 -10.82 -2.00 1.37
N ALA A 29 -10.45 -2.83 0.39
CA ALA A 29 -9.98 -4.19 0.62
C ALA A 29 -8.72 -4.23 1.50
N ALA A 30 -7.73 -3.35 1.25
CA ALA A 30 -6.52 -3.26 2.07
C ALA A 30 -6.82 -2.80 3.51
N MET A 31 -7.69 -1.80 3.69
CA MET A 31 -8.11 -1.31 5.01
C MET A 31 -8.95 -2.32 5.77
N ALA A 32 -9.84 -3.06 5.10
CA ALA A 32 -10.62 -4.12 5.72
C ALA A 32 -9.69 -5.22 6.26
N ALA A 33 -8.75 -5.68 5.44
CA ALA A 33 -7.75 -6.65 5.87
C ALA A 33 -6.84 -6.10 6.99
N GLY A 34 -6.40 -4.84 6.91
CA GLY A 34 -5.60 -4.21 7.96
C GLY A 34 -6.37 -3.97 9.27
N GLY A 35 -7.69 -3.76 9.21
CA GLY A 35 -8.55 -3.56 10.37
C GLY A 35 -8.62 -4.78 11.30
N ASP A 36 -8.46 -5.99 10.75
CA ASP A 36 -8.36 -7.24 11.51
C ASP A 36 -6.98 -7.42 12.19
N HIS A 37 -5.99 -6.59 11.84
CA HIS A 37 -4.60 -6.72 12.29
C HIS A 37 -4.07 -5.41 12.89
N PRO A 38 -4.19 -5.21 14.22
CA PRO A 38 -3.70 -4.01 14.89
C PRO A 38 -2.19 -3.81 14.66
N GLY A 39 -1.82 -2.61 14.19
CA GLY A 39 -0.44 -2.23 13.92
C GLY A 39 0.04 -2.50 12.48
N TRP A 40 -0.83 -2.99 11.60
CA TRP A 40 -0.51 -3.09 10.18
C TRP A 40 -0.78 -1.76 9.47
N ASP A 41 0.07 -1.43 8.50
CA ASP A 41 0.03 -0.19 7.74
C ASP A 41 -0.41 -0.41 6.30
N VAL A 42 -1.28 0.47 5.81
CA VAL A 42 -1.74 0.46 4.41
C VAL A 42 -0.89 1.43 3.60
N GLY A 43 -0.19 0.90 2.61
CA GLY A 43 0.59 1.65 1.63
C GLY A 43 0.00 1.58 0.23
N VAL A 44 0.56 2.38 -0.66
CA VAL A 44 0.27 2.39 -2.07
C VAL A 44 1.53 2.03 -2.84
N ARG A 45 1.41 1.11 -3.80
CA ARG A 45 2.48 0.76 -4.72
C ARG A 45 2.36 1.61 -5.98
N LEU A 46 3.42 2.33 -6.28
CA LEU A 46 3.54 3.11 -7.51
C LEU A 46 4.20 2.26 -8.59
N ALA A 47 3.91 2.55 -9.86
CA ALA A 47 4.47 1.81 -11.01
C ALA A 47 6.01 1.80 -11.04
N ASP A 48 6.68 2.74 -10.36
CA ASP A 48 8.14 2.79 -10.22
C ASP A 48 8.69 1.92 -9.07
N HIS A 49 7.84 1.05 -8.48
CA HIS A 49 8.13 0.13 -7.38
C HIS A 49 8.39 0.77 -5.99
N ALA A 50 8.21 2.09 -5.83
CA ALA A 50 8.19 2.69 -4.50
C ALA A 50 6.84 2.42 -3.80
N VAL A 51 6.86 1.70 -2.67
CA VAL A 51 5.71 1.67 -1.75
C VAL A 51 5.74 2.93 -0.91
N THR A 52 4.68 3.74 -1.01
CA THR A 52 4.48 4.94 -0.18
C THR A 52 3.39 4.68 0.84
N PHE A 53 3.67 4.95 2.12
CA PHE A 53 2.68 4.78 3.19
C PHE A 53 1.87 6.06 3.37
N CYS A 54 0.55 5.92 3.52
CA CYS A 54 -0.32 7.05 3.84
C CYS A 54 -0.19 7.35 5.35
N GLY A 55 0.79 8.20 5.70
CA GLY A 55 0.89 8.79 7.04
C GLY A 55 -0.19 9.82 7.34
#